data_AF-A0AAD3RXV0-F1
#
_entry.id   AF-A0AAD3RXV0-F1
#
_cell.length_a   1.000
_cell.length_b   1.000
_cell.length_c   1.000
_cell.angle_alpha   90.00
_cell.angle_beta   90.00
_cell.angle_gamma   90.00
#
_symmetry.space_group_name_H-M   'P 1'
#
loop_
_entity.id
_entity.type
_entity.pdbx_description
1 polymer ?
#
loop_
_entity_poly.entity_id
_entity_poly.type
_entity_poly.pdbx_seq_one_letter_code
_entity_poly.pdbx_strand_id
1 'polypeptide(L)'
;MDASSETLYKTSLQRPEEFPNVVHLTHLTTPESIYHLRLGFASLASRPLTSKWYLWMIWPITLWSMILTLVGEELNENGKIYIQKNPMLKVRLVDGSSLAVAAILNSIPKGTTQVLLRGKLSKVAYAISHSLSHKGIKIWLVGEGVTKNEQLKAIKGTTFIPFSQFPLEAIRKDCFYLNTPSMVAPASFENLHSCENWLPRRVMSAWRVAGIVHALEGWNVHECGDDYFDVERVWQASLRHGFRPSSTLAKV
;
A
#
# COMPACT_ATOMS: atom_id res chain seq x y z
N MET A 1 -14.69 -19.27 6.73
CA MET A 1 -13.22 -19.45 6.75
C MET A 1 -12.87 -20.14 5.45
N ASP A 2 -12.09 -19.50 4.58
CA ASP A 2 -11.72 -20.10 3.29
C ASP A 2 -10.74 -21.27 3.49
N ALA A 3 -11.00 -22.38 2.80
CA ALA A 3 -10.17 -23.58 2.82
C ALA A 3 -8.72 -23.31 2.39
N SER A 4 -8.48 -22.24 1.62
CA SER A 4 -7.16 -21.80 1.17
C SER A 4 -6.28 -21.27 2.30
N SER A 5 -6.85 -20.58 3.29
CA SER A 5 -6.11 -20.03 4.43
C SER A 5 -5.69 -21.15 5.40
N GLU A 6 -6.58 -22.12 5.61
CA GLU A 6 -6.34 -23.28 6.45
C GLU A 6 -5.27 -24.22 5.86
N THR A 7 -5.27 -24.40 4.54
CA THR A 7 -4.22 -25.16 3.84
C THR A 7 -2.87 -24.46 3.91
N LEU A 8 -2.84 -23.12 3.76
CA LEU A 8 -1.62 -22.33 3.93
C LEU A 8 -1.04 -22.46 5.34
N TYR A 9 -1.91 -22.43 6.37
CA TYR A 9 -1.52 -22.66 7.76
C TYR A 9 -0.93 -24.07 7.97
N LYS A 10 -1.63 -25.14 7.56
CA LYS A 10 -1.15 -26.52 7.71
C LYS A 10 0.17 -26.75 6.98
N THR A 11 0.33 -26.16 5.80
CA THR A 11 1.57 -26.24 5.01
C THR A 11 2.72 -25.50 5.69
N SER A 12 2.46 -24.40 6.39
CA SER A 12 3.48 -23.66 7.13
C SER A 12 4.06 -24.45 8.31
N LEU A 13 3.24 -25.27 8.98
CA LEU A 13 3.66 -26.06 10.14
C LEU A 13 4.62 -27.21 9.78
N GLN A 14 4.48 -27.76 8.58
CA GLN A 14 5.21 -28.96 8.13
C GLN A 14 6.62 -28.67 7.59
N ARG A 15 7.02 -27.41 7.43
CA ARG A 15 8.31 -27.07 6.80
C ARG A 15 9.48 -27.12 7.81
N PRO A 16 10.64 -27.65 7.40
CA PRO A 16 11.88 -27.58 8.18
C PRO A 16 12.43 -26.14 8.20
N GLU A 17 12.97 -25.70 9.34
CA GLU A 17 13.52 -24.36 9.53
C GLU A 17 14.96 -24.28 9.01
N GLU A 18 15.16 -23.74 7.81
CA GLU A 18 16.50 -23.33 7.34
C GLU A 18 16.69 -21.80 7.40
N PHE A 19 15.62 -21.00 7.20
CA PHE A 19 15.60 -19.52 7.31
C PHE A 19 14.18 -19.01 7.63
N PRO A 20 14.00 -17.82 8.26
CA PRO A 20 12.66 -17.28 8.49
C PRO A 20 11.99 -16.94 7.16
N ASN A 21 11.01 -17.76 6.75
CA ASN A 21 10.19 -17.45 5.59
C ASN A 21 9.23 -16.30 5.93
N VAL A 22 9.41 -15.17 5.24
CA VAL A 22 8.53 -14.01 5.39
C VAL A 22 7.38 -14.13 4.41
N VAL A 23 6.16 -14.06 4.92
CA VAL A 23 4.94 -13.91 4.13
C VAL A 23 4.61 -12.42 4.09
N HIS A 24 4.69 -11.86 2.89
CA HIS A 24 4.19 -10.52 2.65
C HIS A 24 2.67 -10.55 2.60
N LEU A 25 2.01 -9.70 3.38
CA LEU A 25 0.62 -9.38 3.14
C LEU A 25 0.59 -8.40 1.97
N THR A 26 0.27 -8.91 0.78
CA THR A 26 -0.31 -8.03 -0.24
C THR A 26 -1.54 -7.41 0.39
N HIS A 27 -1.48 -6.09 0.60
CA HIS A 27 -2.54 -5.28 1.18
C HIS A 27 -3.92 -5.76 0.69
N LEU A 28 -4.90 -5.78 1.60
CA LEU A 28 -6.30 -5.99 1.26
C LEU A 28 -6.64 -5.10 0.06
N THR A 29 -6.97 -5.77 -1.03
CA THR A 29 -7.74 -5.22 -2.14
C THR A 29 -8.88 -4.42 -1.52
N THR A 30 -8.85 -3.08 -1.65
CA THR A 30 -9.99 -2.26 -1.25
C THR A 30 -11.26 -2.86 -1.86
N PRO A 31 -12.44 -2.75 -1.24
CA PRO A 31 -13.65 -3.38 -1.79
C PRO A 31 -13.93 -2.85 -3.20
N GLU A 32 -13.44 -1.65 -3.51
CA GLU A 32 -13.48 -1.03 -4.83
C GLU A 32 -12.63 -1.78 -5.88
N SER A 33 -11.52 -2.41 -5.48
CA SER A 33 -10.70 -3.23 -6.39
C SER A 33 -11.34 -4.56 -6.77
N ILE A 34 -12.39 -5.02 -6.06
CA ILE A 34 -13.28 -6.10 -6.54
C ILE A 34 -13.93 -5.70 -7.86
N TYR A 35 -14.24 -4.41 -8.06
CA TYR A 35 -14.72 -3.93 -9.36
C TYR A 35 -13.65 -3.94 -10.46
N HIS A 36 -12.37 -4.18 -10.14
CA HIS A 36 -11.30 -4.35 -11.12
C HIS A 36 -10.90 -5.81 -11.34
N LEU A 37 -11.46 -6.76 -10.58
CA LEU A 37 -11.29 -8.20 -10.85
C LEU A 37 -12.04 -8.59 -12.14
N ARG A 38 -11.33 -9.22 -13.08
CA ARG A 38 -11.93 -9.85 -14.28
C ARG A 38 -12.69 -11.13 -13.89
N LEU A 39 -13.80 -10.98 -13.19
CA LEU A 39 -14.80 -12.04 -13.04
C LEU A 39 -16.06 -11.62 -13.79
N GLY A 40 -16.27 -12.24 -14.95
CA GLY A 40 -17.58 -12.35 -15.61
C GLY A 40 -18.12 -11.16 -16.38
N PHE A 41 -17.89 -9.90 -15.99
CA PHE A 41 -18.45 -8.74 -16.71
C PHE A 41 -17.54 -7.52 -16.67
N ALA A 42 -16.50 -7.51 -17.51
CA ALA A 42 -15.60 -6.35 -17.69
C ALA A 42 -16.35 -5.02 -17.95
N SER A 43 -17.57 -5.09 -18.50
CA SER A 43 -18.47 -3.95 -18.71
C SER A 43 -18.96 -3.30 -17.40
N LEU A 44 -19.33 -4.10 -16.39
CA LEU A 44 -19.79 -3.59 -15.07
C LEU A 44 -18.64 -2.94 -14.29
N ALA A 45 -17.49 -3.63 -14.30
CA ALA A 45 -16.21 -3.22 -13.72
C ALA A 45 -15.72 -1.84 -14.21
N SER A 46 -15.92 -1.56 -15.50
CA SER A 46 -15.44 -0.32 -16.13
C SER A 46 -16.21 0.95 -15.77
N ARG A 47 -17.39 0.83 -15.12
CA ARG A 47 -18.29 1.96 -14.84
C ARG A 47 -18.99 1.81 -13.46
N PRO A 48 -18.24 1.89 -12.35
CA PRO A 48 -18.76 1.62 -11.00
C PRO A 48 -19.81 2.62 -10.48
N LEU A 49 -20.03 3.75 -11.18
CA LEU A 49 -20.96 4.82 -10.76
C LEU A 49 -22.05 5.19 -11.79
N THR A 50 -22.34 4.34 -12.78
CA THR A 50 -23.46 4.63 -13.70
C THR A 50 -24.78 4.08 -13.17
N SER A 51 -25.72 4.95 -12.82
CA SER A 51 -27.07 4.56 -12.39
C SER A 51 -27.80 3.83 -13.52
N LYS A 52 -27.98 2.52 -13.37
CA LYS A 52 -28.74 1.66 -14.26
C LYS A 52 -29.86 0.99 -13.46
N TRP A 53 -31.00 0.75 -14.10
CA TRP A 53 -32.19 0.22 -13.44
C TRP A 53 -31.95 -1.09 -12.67
N TYR A 54 -31.10 -1.98 -13.18
CA TYR A 54 -30.81 -3.25 -12.51
C TYR A 54 -29.90 -3.10 -11.27
N LEU A 55 -29.14 -2.00 -11.15
CA LEU A 55 -28.36 -1.71 -9.92
C LEU A 55 -29.30 -1.43 -8.74
N TRP A 56 -30.47 -0.84 -9.02
CA TRP A 56 -31.53 -0.65 -8.03
C TRP A 56 -32.19 -1.97 -7.60
N MET A 57 -32.08 -3.06 -8.37
CA MET A 57 -32.58 -4.37 -7.91
C MET A 57 -31.57 -5.10 -7.01
N ILE A 58 -30.27 -4.95 -7.29
CA ILE A 58 -29.21 -5.59 -6.50
C ILE A 58 -28.72 -4.75 -5.31
N TRP A 59 -29.25 -3.53 -5.16
CA TRP A 59 -28.82 -2.58 -4.13
C TRP A 59 -28.78 -3.13 -2.68
N PRO A 60 -29.70 -4.02 -2.21
CA PRO A 60 -29.65 -4.51 -0.83
C PRO A 60 -28.51 -5.52 -0.67
N ILE A 61 -28.26 -6.33 -1.71
CA ILE A 61 -27.16 -7.30 -1.75
C ILE A 61 -25.82 -6.55 -1.80
N THR A 62 -25.72 -5.48 -2.59
CA THR A 62 -24.50 -4.67 -2.64
C THR A 62 -24.27 -3.89 -1.35
N LEU A 63 -25.32 -3.38 -0.69
CA LEU A 63 -25.22 -2.74 0.63
C LEU A 63 -24.79 -3.75 1.70
N TRP A 64 -25.40 -4.93 1.74
CA TRP A 64 -25.04 -5.99 2.68
C TRP A 64 -23.60 -6.48 2.46
N SER A 65 -23.20 -6.65 1.19
CA SER A 65 -21.82 -6.98 0.81
C SER A 65 -20.83 -5.87 1.20
N MET A 66 -21.19 -4.59 1.00
CA MET A 66 -20.39 -3.46 1.45
C MET A 66 -20.23 -3.45 2.97
N ILE A 67 -21.29 -3.69 3.73
CA ILE A 67 -21.22 -3.75 5.20
C ILE A 67 -20.32 -4.91 5.64
N LEU A 68 -20.46 -6.10 5.04
CA LEU A 68 -19.60 -7.26 5.35
C LEU A 68 -18.12 -7.03 5.00
N THR A 69 -17.83 -6.38 3.88
CA THR A 69 -16.46 -6.08 3.45
C THR A 69 -15.84 -4.96 4.28
N LEU A 70 -16.60 -3.92 4.61
CA LEU A 70 -16.15 -2.80 5.44
C LEU A 70 -15.85 -3.25 6.87
N VAL A 71 -16.71 -4.11 7.43
CA VAL A 71 -16.46 -4.78 8.70
C VAL A 71 -15.25 -5.71 8.59
N GLY A 72 -15.11 -6.48 7.51
CA GLY A 72 -13.97 -7.39 7.29
C GLY A 72 -12.60 -6.71 7.19
N GLU A 73 -12.52 -5.53 6.57
CA GLU A 73 -11.27 -4.77 6.44
C GLU A 73 -10.82 -4.14 7.76
N GLU A 74 -11.74 -3.55 8.53
CA GLU A 74 -11.45 -3.07 9.89
C GLU A 74 -11.05 -4.23 10.81
N LEU A 75 -11.62 -5.43 10.60
CA LEU A 75 -11.35 -6.65 11.36
C LEU A 75 -10.06 -7.41 10.98
N ASN A 76 -9.21 -6.91 10.09
CA ASN A 76 -7.91 -7.55 9.84
C ASN A 76 -6.76 -6.88 10.62
N GLU A 77 -6.93 -5.64 11.08
CA GLU A 77 -5.95 -4.89 11.89
C GLU A 77 -4.51 -5.05 11.33
N ASN A 78 -4.31 -4.79 10.03
CA ASN A 78 -3.05 -5.00 9.29
C ASN A 78 -2.39 -6.38 9.52
N GLY A 79 -3.18 -7.45 9.67
CA GLY A 79 -2.70 -8.81 9.90
C GLY A 79 -2.50 -9.21 11.37
N LYS A 80 -2.70 -8.31 12.33
CA LYS A 80 -2.55 -8.61 13.77
C LYS A 80 -3.52 -9.69 14.24
N ILE A 81 -4.76 -9.65 13.76
CA ILE A 81 -5.78 -10.67 14.07
C ILE A 81 -5.39 -12.04 13.50
N TYR A 82 -4.67 -12.09 12.37
CA TYR A 82 -4.18 -13.34 11.81
C TYR A 82 -3.10 -14.00 12.68
N ILE A 83 -2.18 -13.19 13.22
CA ILE A 83 -1.15 -13.66 14.17
C ILE A 83 -1.77 -14.16 15.46
N GLN A 84 -2.73 -13.41 16.02
CA GLN A 84 -3.43 -13.82 17.25
C GLN A 84 -4.17 -15.15 17.09
N LYS A 85 -4.80 -15.38 15.93
CA LYS A 85 -5.52 -16.62 15.63
C LYS A 85 -4.59 -17.81 15.40
N ASN A 86 -3.34 -17.58 15.03
CA ASN A 86 -2.40 -18.63 14.65
C ASN A 86 -1.04 -18.43 15.35
N PRO A 87 -0.97 -18.58 16.69
CA PRO A 87 0.22 -18.24 17.47
C PRO A 87 1.44 -19.13 17.17
N MET A 88 1.22 -20.30 16.56
CA MET A 88 2.26 -21.26 16.17
C MET A 88 2.78 -21.06 14.74
N LEU A 89 2.50 -19.90 14.12
CA LEU A 89 3.02 -19.56 12.79
C LEU A 89 4.55 -19.55 12.82
N LYS A 90 5.15 -20.44 12.02
CA LYS A 90 6.60 -20.45 11.75
C LYS A 90 7.04 -19.38 10.76
N VAL A 91 6.08 -18.72 10.11
CA VAL A 91 6.32 -17.65 9.13
C VAL A 91 6.14 -16.27 9.76
N ARG A 92 6.93 -15.30 9.30
CA ARG A 92 6.81 -13.90 9.74
C ARG A 92 5.96 -13.10 8.79
N LEU A 93 5.19 -12.18 9.35
CA LEU A 93 4.18 -11.40 8.63
C LEU A 93 4.67 -9.98 8.48
N VAL A 94 4.70 -9.47 7.24
CA VAL A 94 5.18 -8.12 6.95
C VAL A 94 4.19 -7.42 6.04
N ASP A 95 3.52 -6.40 6.58
CA ASP A 95 2.65 -5.51 5.80
C ASP A 95 3.43 -4.47 4.98
N GLY A 96 4.68 -4.17 5.38
CA GLY A 96 5.62 -3.32 4.66
C GLY A 96 5.42 -1.82 4.80
N SER A 97 4.66 -1.38 5.80
CA SER A 97 4.37 0.03 6.07
C SER A 97 5.62 0.85 6.36
N SER A 98 6.62 0.27 7.02
CA SER A 98 7.87 0.94 7.43
C SER A 98 8.68 1.34 6.20
N LEU A 99 8.81 0.45 5.21
CA LEU A 99 9.50 0.77 3.97
C LEU A 99 8.69 1.74 3.09
N ALA A 100 7.35 1.66 3.12
CA ALA A 100 6.51 2.63 2.42
C ALA A 100 6.65 4.05 3.00
N VAL A 101 6.68 4.18 4.34
CA VAL A 101 6.97 5.43 5.04
C VAL A 101 8.38 5.93 4.66
N ALA A 102 9.39 5.06 4.71
CA ALA A 102 10.75 5.43 4.33
C ALA A 102 10.83 5.94 2.88
N ALA A 103 10.20 5.23 1.94
CA ALA A 103 10.19 5.59 0.53
C ALA A 103 9.55 6.96 0.29
N ILE A 104 8.43 7.27 0.98
CA ILE A 104 7.80 8.59 0.91
C ILE A 104 8.71 9.67 1.49
N LEU A 105 9.21 9.49 2.71
CA LEU A 105 10.00 10.51 3.40
C LEU A 105 11.30 10.85 2.65
N ASN A 106 11.90 9.87 1.99
CA ASN A 106 13.11 10.06 1.18
C ASN A 106 12.81 10.62 -0.23
N SER A 107 11.57 10.60 -0.69
CA SER A 107 11.16 11.11 -2.01
C SER A 107 10.67 12.56 -1.99
N ILE A 108 10.40 13.13 -0.81
CA ILE A 108 9.94 14.51 -0.68
C ILE A 108 11.08 15.48 -1.09
N PRO A 109 10.83 16.43 -2.01
CA PRO A 109 11.82 17.41 -2.40
C PRO A 109 12.37 18.21 -1.21
N LYS A 110 13.66 18.54 -1.25
CA LYS A 110 14.26 19.43 -0.25
C LYS A 110 13.64 20.82 -0.35
N GLY A 111 13.35 21.43 0.81
CA GLY A 111 12.71 22.74 0.88
C GLY A 111 11.18 22.73 0.81
N THR A 112 10.55 21.55 0.75
CA THR A 112 9.09 21.44 0.85
C THR A 112 8.59 21.97 2.19
N THR A 113 7.72 22.98 2.15
CA THR A 113 7.08 23.58 3.34
C THR A 113 5.69 23.00 3.61
N GLN A 114 5.07 22.37 2.62
CA GLN A 114 3.76 21.76 2.76
C GLN A 114 3.58 20.51 1.89
N VAL A 115 2.83 19.56 2.42
CA VAL A 115 2.44 18.34 1.73
C VAL A 115 0.93 18.15 1.79
N LEU A 116 0.41 17.47 0.78
CA LEU A 116 -0.95 16.98 0.76
C LEU A 116 -0.90 15.46 0.63
N LEU A 117 -1.31 14.76 1.70
CA LEU A 117 -1.36 13.30 1.75
C LEU A 117 -2.75 12.85 1.30
N ARG A 118 -2.80 12.02 0.26
CA ARG A 118 -4.04 11.48 -0.31
C ARG A 118 -4.22 10.01 0.05
N GLY A 119 -5.31 9.70 0.74
CA GLY A 119 -5.70 8.33 1.08
C GLY A 119 -6.64 8.24 2.29
N LYS A 120 -7.07 7.02 2.64
CA LYS A 120 -7.79 6.76 3.91
C LYS A 120 -6.84 6.91 5.11
N LEU A 121 -7.32 7.37 6.26
CA LEU A 121 -6.50 7.41 7.47
C LEU A 121 -5.99 6.00 7.81
N SER A 122 -4.68 5.85 7.91
CA SER A 122 -4.00 4.58 8.15
C SER A 122 -2.76 4.82 9.02
N LYS A 123 -2.15 3.74 9.52
CA LYS A 123 -0.90 3.86 10.26
C LYS A 123 0.17 4.60 9.43
N VAL A 124 0.32 4.26 8.14
CA VAL A 124 1.26 4.94 7.23
C VAL A 124 1.01 6.45 7.20
N ALA A 125 -0.25 6.89 7.11
CA ALA A 125 -0.61 8.31 7.14
C ALA A 125 -0.19 8.97 8.47
N TYR A 126 -0.41 8.29 9.59
CA TYR A 126 -0.01 8.76 10.92
C TYR A 126 1.51 8.90 11.03
N ALA A 127 2.27 7.89 10.64
CA ALA A 127 3.74 7.91 10.71
C ALA A 127 4.36 9.01 9.84
N ILE A 128 3.85 9.20 8.61
CA ILE A 128 4.30 10.28 7.73
C ILE A 128 3.96 11.62 8.36
N SER A 129 2.71 11.80 8.82
CA SER A 129 2.26 13.06 9.44
C SER A 129 3.09 13.40 10.67
N HIS A 130 3.38 12.41 11.53
CA HIS A 130 4.21 12.57 12.70
C HIS A 130 5.65 12.99 12.32
N SER A 131 6.28 12.27 11.39
CA SER A 131 7.65 12.58 10.92
C SER A 131 7.77 13.96 10.28
N LEU A 132 6.79 14.37 9.47
CA LEU A 132 6.78 15.67 8.79
C LEU A 132 6.43 16.82 9.74
N SER A 133 5.58 16.59 10.73
CA SER A 133 5.24 17.60 11.74
C SER A 133 6.45 17.98 12.58
N HIS A 134 7.29 17.00 12.96
CA HIS A 134 8.57 17.26 13.65
C HIS A 134 9.55 18.09 12.81
N LYS A 135 9.41 18.07 11.48
CA LYS A 135 10.19 18.90 10.55
C LYS A 135 9.55 20.27 10.28
N GLY A 136 8.46 20.61 10.95
CA GLY A 136 7.72 21.87 10.75
C GLY A 136 7.01 21.97 9.39
N ILE A 137 6.78 20.85 8.71
CA ILE A 137 6.10 20.81 7.40
C ILE A 137 4.59 20.78 7.62
N LYS A 138 3.86 21.67 6.95
CA LYS A 138 2.40 21.71 7.01
C LYS A 138 1.79 20.53 6.24
N ILE A 139 0.92 19.75 6.89
CA ILE A 139 0.31 18.57 6.30
C ILE A 139 -1.19 18.80 6.07
N TRP A 140 -1.67 18.47 4.87
CA TRP A 140 -3.09 18.39 4.54
C TRP A 140 -3.46 16.93 4.29
N LEU A 141 -4.38 16.38 5.07
CA LEU A 141 -4.92 15.04 4.84
C LEU A 141 -6.17 15.16 3.98
N VAL A 142 -6.19 14.51 2.82
CA VAL A 142 -7.38 14.43 1.95
C VAL A 142 -7.73 12.97 1.70
N GLY A 143 -9.04 12.70 1.63
CA GLY A 143 -9.54 11.37 1.34
C GLY A 143 -9.24 10.90 -0.08
N GLU A 144 -9.57 9.64 -0.37
CA GLU A 144 -9.43 9.04 -1.71
C GLU A 144 -10.11 9.88 -2.80
N GLY A 145 -11.29 10.42 -2.53
CA GLY A 145 -12.11 11.15 -3.50
C GLY A 145 -11.69 12.59 -3.81
N VAL A 146 -10.42 12.97 -3.59
CA VAL A 146 -9.96 14.35 -3.82
C VAL A 146 -10.29 14.83 -5.24
N THR A 147 -11.04 15.91 -5.33
CA THR A 147 -11.55 16.47 -6.58
C THR A 147 -10.55 17.41 -7.22
N LYS A 148 -10.71 17.68 -8.52
CA LYS A 148 -9.89 18.67 -9.24
C LYS A 148 -9.93 20.04 -8.57
N ASN A 149 -11.11 20.46 -8.12
CA ASN A 149 -11.32 21.74 -7.43
C ASN A 149 -10.60 21.81 -6.07
N GLU A 150 -10.49 20.70 -5.34
CA GLU A 150 -9.73 20.64 -4.09
C GLU A 150 -8.22 20.70 -4.34
N GLN A 151 -7.72 20.02 -5.38
CA GLN A 151 -6.31 20.15 -5.77
C GLN A 151 -5.94 21.58 -6.16
N LEU A 152 -6.87 22.34 -6.77
CA LEU A 152 -6.67 23.74 -7.12
C LEU A 152 -6.51 24.66 -5.89
N LYS A 153 -7.00 24.27 -4.71
CA LYS A 153 -6.83 25.02 -3.45
C LYS A 153 -5.43 24.88 -2.84
N ALA A 154 -4.62 23.94 -3.32
CA ALA A 154 -3.25 23.78 -2.86
C ALA A 154 -2.42 25.05 -3.14
N ILE A 155 -1.42 25.32 -2.32
CA ILE A 155 -0.52 26.46 -2.57
C ILE A 155 0.57 26.02 -3.56
N LYS A 156 1.14 26.94 -4.33
CA LYS A 156 2.24 26.67 -5.25
C LYS A 156 3.39 25.94 -4.54
N GLY A 157 3.97 24.93 -5.20
CA GLY A 157 5.03 24.10 -4.64
C GLY A 157 4.57 23.03 -3.65
N THR A 158 3.25 22.85 -3.46
CA THR A 158 2.73 21.71 -2.66
C THR A 158 3.19 20.38 -3.25
N THR A 159 3.62 19.47 -2.38
CA THR A 159 3.91 18.09 -2.78
C THR A 159 2.70 17.19 -2.46
N PHE A 160 2.07 16.66 -3.50
CA PHE A 160 1.00 15.66 -3.42
C PHE A 160 1.62 14.27 -3.25
N ILE A 161 1.19 13.55 -2.22
CA ILE A 161 1.74 12.25 -1.84
C ILE A 161 0.59 11.25 -1.71
N PRO A 162 0.38 10.38 -2.72
CA PRO A 162 -0.53 9.26 -2.57
C PRO A 162 0.15 8.20 -1.71
N PHE A 163 -0.50 7.82 -0.63
CA PHE A 163 -0.07 6.70 0.22
C PHE A 163 -1.05 5.51 0.15
N SER A 164 -2.01 5.59 -0.77
CA SER A 164 -2.85 4.47 -1.19
C SER A 164 -2.42 3.92 -2.53
N GLN A 165 -3.05 2.83 -2.96
CA GLN A 165 -2.62 2.02 -4.10
C GLN A 165 -2.74 2.74 -5.45
N PHE A 166 -3.67 3.70 -5.59
CA PHE A 166 -3.96 4.35 -6.87
C PHE A 166 -3.21 5.69 -7.04
N PRO A 167 -2.62 5.93 -8.22
CA PRO A 167 -1.96 7.20 -8.52
C PRO A 167 -2.97 8.34 -8.62
N LEU A 168 -2.55 9.54 -8.19
CA LEU A 168 -3.34 10.76 -8.32
C LEU A 168 -3.12 11.38 -9.71
N GLU A 169 -4.21 11.75 -10.40
CA GLU A 169 -4.11 12.55 -11.63
C GLU A 169 -3.49 13.91 -11.30
N ALA A 170 -2.38 14.22 -11.98
CA ALA A 170 -1.65 15.47 -11.78
C ALA A 170 -2.32 16.60 -12.59
N ILE A 171 -2.75 17.65 -11.88
CA ILE A 171 -3.55 18.76 -12.47
C ILE A 171 -2.73 20.03 -12.55
N ARG A 172 -1.83 20.25 -11.58
CA ARG A 172 -1.10 21.51 -11.40
C ARG A 172 0.36 21.39 -11.79
N LYS A 173 0.79 22.14 -12.81
CA LYS A 173 2.19 22.20 -13.26
C LYS A 173 3.15 22.83 -12.25
N ASP A 174 2.63 23.60 -11.30
CA ASP A 174 3.40 24.32 -10.29
C ASP A 174 3.45 23.59 -8.94
N CYS A 175 3.06 22.32 -8.92
CA CYS A 175 3.10 21.43 -7.75
C CYS A 175 3.86 20.14 -8.09
N PHE A 176 4.27 19.40 -7.06
CA PHE A 176 4.96 18.12 -7.22
C PHE A 176 3.98 16.98 -6.94
N TYR A 177 3.97 15.97 -7.80
CA TYR A 177 3.11 14.80 -7.64
C TYR A 177 3.98 13.56 -7.51
N LEU A 178 4.11 13.04 -6.29
CA LEU A 178 4.76 11.76 -6.08
C LEU A 178 3.84 10.64 -6.54
N ASN A 179 4.44 9.57 -7.02
CA ASN A 179 3.74 8.31 -7.22
C ASN A 179 3.61 7.56 -5.89
N THR A 180 2.80 6.49 -5.90
CA THR A 180 2.70 5.58 -4.76
C THR A 180 4.08 5.01 -4.41
N PRO A 181 4.39 4.79 -3.12
CA PRO A 181 5.74 4.43 -2.73
C PRO A 181 6.13 3.13 -3.38
N SER A 182 7.18 3.21 -4.18
CA SER A 182 7.62 2.15 -5.07
C SER A 182 9.12 2.22 -5.26
N MET A 183 9.69 1.05 -5.53
CA MET A 183 11.13 0.85 -5.64
C MET A 183 11.42 0.16 -6.97
N VAL A 184 12.47 0.61 -7.65
CA VAL A 184 13.11 -0.08 -8.77
C VAL A 184 13.82 -1.31 -8.21
N ALA A 185 13.51 -2.48 -8.76
CA ALA A 185 14.13 -3.73 -8.39
C ALA A 185 15.55 -3.86 -9.01
N PRO A 186 16.50 -4.50 -8.29
CA PRO A 186 17.86 -4.69 -8.77
C PRO A 186 17.91 -5.50 -10.07
N ALA A 187 19.02 -5.38 -10.82
CA ALA A 187 19.20 -6.08 -12.10
C ALA A 187 19.25 -7.61 -11.96
N SER A 188 19.56 -8.11 -10.77
CA SER A 188 19.51 -9.54 -10.45
C SER A 188 18.10 -10.12 -10.44
N PHE A 189 17.06 -9.30 -10.39
CA PHE A 189 15.66 -9.76 -10.44
C PHE A 189 15.24 -9.94 -11.91
N GLU A 190 15.38 -11.17 -12.40
CA GLU A 190 14.94 -11.56 -13.74
C GLU A 190 13.43 -11.80 -13.80
N ASN A 191 12.86 -11.66 -14.99
CA ASN A 191 11.44 -11.92 -15.27
C ASN A 191 10.44 -11.12 -14.42
N LEU A 192 10.88 -10.01 -13.82
CA LEU A 192 10.00 -9.10 -13.11
C LEU A 192 9.26 -8.19 -14.11
N HIS A 193 8.00 -8.52 -14.36
CA HIS A 193 7.09 -7.69 -15.16
C HIS A 193 6.62 -6.47 -14.36
N SER A 194 5.31 -6.23 -14.28
CA SER A 194 4.72 -5.17 -13.47
C SER A 194 3.99 -5.79 -12.29
N CYS A 195 4.34 -5.40 -11.07
CA CYS A 195 3.71 -5.90 -9.84
C CYS A 195 2.34 -5.24 -9.57
N GLU A 196 2.07 -4.12 -10.23
CA GLU A 196 0.87 -3.31 -10.13
C GLU A 196 0.61 -2.69 -11.50
N ASN A 197 -0.60 -2.82 -12.07
CA ASN A 197 -0.89 -2.45 -13.48
C ASN A 197 -0.45 -1.04 -13.92
N TRP A 198 -0.24 -0.10 -13.00
CA TRP A 198 0.22 1.28 -13.25
C TRP A 198 1.71 1.52 -13.00
N LEU A 199 2.45 0.57 -12.42
CA LEU A 199 3.89 0.70 -12.23
C LEU A 199 4.65 0.23 -13.47
N PRO A 200 5.75 0.91 -13.83
CA PRO A 200 6.57 0.50 -14.97
C PRO A 200 7.26 -0.84 -14.70
N ARG A 201 7.79 -1.46 -15.77
CA ARG A 201 8.55 -2.71 -15.67
C ARG A 201 9.68 -2.55 -14.65
N ARG A 202 9.89 -3.60 -13.85
CA ARG A 202 10.91 -3.65 -12.79
C ARG A 202 10.72 -2.63 -11.65
N VAL A 203 9.54 -2.05 -11.52
CA VAL A 203 9.15 -1.26 -10.35
C VAL A 203 8.10 -2.03 -9.57
N MET A 204 8.30 -2.07 -8.25
CA MET A 204 7.46 -2.78 -7.31
C MET A 204 7.05 -1.83 -6.18
N SER A 205 5.82 -1.97 -5.70
CA SER A 205 5.37 -1.36 -4.45
C SER A 205 6.38 -1.53 -3.30
N ALA A 206 6.67 -0.45 -2.56
CA ALA A 206 7.57 -0.47 -1.42
C ALA A 206 7.11 -1.45 -0.33
N TRP A 207 5.79 -1.61 -0.17
CA TRP A 207 5.22 -2.60 0.74
C TRP A 207 5.67 -4.02 0.39
N ARG A 208 5.63 -4.40 -0.89
CA ARG A 208 6.08 -5.72 -1.34
C ARG A 208 7.58 -5.91 -1.19
N VAL A 209 8.35 -4.87 -1.48
CA VAL A 209 9.81 -4.89 -1.31
C VAL A 209 10.19 -5.10 0.15
N ALA A 210 9.40 -4.59 1.11
CA ALA A 210 9.68 -4.80 2.53
C ALA A 210 9.67 -6.28 2.91
N GLY A 211 8.69 -7.05 2.44
CA GLY A 211 8.64 -8.50 2.68
C GLY A 211 9.85 -9.24 2.14
N ILE A 212 10.34 -8.83 0.95
CA ILE A 212 11.56 -9.38 0.35
C ILE A 212 12.79 -9.02 1.21
N VAL A 213 12.92 -7.75 1.59
CA VAL A 213 14.05 -7.28 2.41
C VAL A 213 14.10 -7.97 3.77
N HIS A 214 12.95 -8.14 4.43
CA HIS A 214 12.88 -8.90 5.69
C HIS A 214 13.35 -10.34 5.53
N ALA A 215 12.99 -11.00 4.42
CA ALA A 215 13.43 -12.36 4.13
C ALA A 215 14.94 -12.43 3.86
N LEU A 216 15.46 -11.52 3.03
CA LEU A 216 16.89 -11.46 2.69
C LEU A 216 17.77 -11.15 3.92
N GLU A 217 17.27 -10.36 4.86
CA GLU A 217 17.98 -10.02 6.09
C GLU A 217 17.76 -11.02 7.23
N GLY A 218 16.89 -12.02 7.04
CA GLY A 218 16.59 -13.03 8.06
C GLY A 218 15.93 -12.45 9.32
N TRP A 219 15.18 -11.35 9.23
CA TRP A 219 14.58 -10.72 10.41
C TRP A 219 13.41 -11.52 10.94
N ASN A 220 13.58 -12.06 12.15
CA ASN A 220 12.60 -12.90 12.83
C ASN A 220 11.53 -12.09 13.59
N VAL A 221 10.91 -11.11 12.92
CA VAL A 221 9.94 -10.18 13.53
C VAL A 221 8.70 -10.04 12.66
N HIS A 222 7.55 -9.77 13.30
CA HIS A 222 6.34 -9.37 12.60
C HIS A 222 6.33 -7.85 12.43
N GLU A 223 5.84 -7.38 11.29
CA GLU A 223 5.44 -5.99 11.03
C GLU A 223 3.97 -6.03 10.59
N CYS A 224 3.07 -5.92 11.55
CA CYS A 224 1.62 -6.03 11.37
C CYS A 224 0.90 -5.24 12.47
N GLY A 225 -0.42 -5.02 12.35
CA GLY A 225 -1.14 -4.19 13.32
C GLY A 225 -0.62 -2.75 13.34
N ASP A 226 -0.44 -2.21 14.54
CA ASP A 226 0.14 -0.90 14.79
C ASP A 226 1.67 -0.94 14.95
N ASP A 227 2.27 -2.14 14.92
CA ASP A 227 3.71 -2.29 15.07
C ASP A 227 4.43 -1.77 13.82
N TYR A 228 5.50 -1.03 14.08
CA TYR A 228 6.45 -0.57 13.08
C TYR A 228 7.77 -1.30 13.25
N PHE A 229 8.36 -1.65 12.12
CA PHE A 229 9.78 -1.97 12.10
C PHE A 229 10.60 -0.67 12.04
N ASP A 230 11.88 -0.75 12.33
CA ASP A 230 12.78 0.39 12.23
C ASP A 230 12.86 0.89 10.77
N VAL A 231 12.24 2.06 10.55
CA VAL A 231 12.08 2.72 9.23
C VAL A 231 13.44 2.97 8.58
N GLU A 232 14.44 3.40 9.33
CA GLU A 232 15.77 3.67 8.79
C GLU A 232 16.51 2.37 8.49
N ARG A 233 16.38 1.37 9.38
CA ARG A 233 17.00 0.06 9.18
C ARG A 233 16.48 -0.64 7.92
N VAL A 234 15.16 -0.67 7.69
CA VAL A 234 14.58 -1.28 6.49
C VAL A 234 14.91 -0.50 5.23
N TRP A 235 14.97 0.83 5.33
CA TRP A 235 15.41 1.69 4.24
C TRP A 235 16.84 1.34 3.81
N GLN A 236 17.79 1.36 4.73
CA GLN A 236 19.19 1.05 4.45
C GLN A 236 19.38 -0.38 3.92
N ALA A 237 18.67 -1.35 4.50
CA ALA A 237 18.68 -2.72 3.99
C ALA A 237 18.18 -2.81 2.54
N SER A 238 17.07 -2.13 2.22
CA SER A 238 16.56 -2.10 0.84
C SER A 238 17.59 -1.56 -0.15
N LEU A 239 18.32 -0.51 0.22
CA LEU A 239 19.37 0.07 -0.61
C LEU A 239 20.58 -0.86 -0.77
N ARG A 240 20.96 -1.62 0.28
CA ARG A 240 22.04 -2.62 0.23
C ARG A 240 21.71 -3.78 -0.72
N HIS A 241 20.45 -4.23 -0.72
CA HIS A 241 19.96 -5.25 -1.65
C HIS A 241 19.68 -4.72 -3.06
N GLY A 242 20.07 -3.46 -3.35
CA GLY A 242 20.03 -2.87 -4.68
C GLY A 242 18.68 -2.33 -5.12
N PHE A 243 17.68 -2.30 -4.22
CA PHE A 243 16.45 -1.56 -4.48
C PHE A 243 16.73 -0.05 -4.47
N ARG A 244 16.05 0.69 -5.34
CA ARG A 244 16.19 2.16 -5.43
C ARG A 244 14.82 2.81 -5.44
N PRO A 245 14.63 3.99 -4.82
CA PRO A 245 13.35 4.70 -4.90
C PRO A 245 12.98 4.99 -6.35
N SER A 246 11.73 4.73 -6.73
CA SER A 246 11.20 5.11 -8.02
C SER A 246 10.90 6.61 -8.01
N SER A 247 11.84 7.42 -8.49
CA SER A 247 11.70 8.87 -8.60
C SER A 247 10.88 9.24 -9.84
N THR A 248 9.61 8.88 -9.88
CA THR A 248 8.71 9.35 -10.95
C THR A 248 7.76 10.37 -10.37
N LEU A 249 8.06 11.65 -10.60
CA LEU A 249 7.05 12.70 -10.52
C LEU A 249 6.05 12.47 -11.65
N ALA A 250 4.76 12.40 -11.35
CA ALA A 250 3.75 12.40 -12.40
C ALA A 250 3.90 13.71 -13.21
N LYS A 251 4.20 13.58 -14.50
CA LYS A 251 4.33 14.73 -15.41
C LYS A 251 2.93 15.25 -15.73
N VAL A 252 2.76 16.58 -15.64
CA VAL A 252 1.56 17.34 -16.04
C VAL A 252 1.72 17.85 -17.47
#